data_AF-A0A7X8L6J6-F1
#
_entry.id   AF-A0A7X8L6J6-F1
#
_cell.length_a   1.000
_cell.length_b   1.000
_cell.length_c   1.000
_cell.angle_alpha   90.00
_cell.angle_beta   90.00
_cell.angle_gamma   90.00
#
_symmetry.space_group_name_H-M   'P 1'
#
loop_
_entity.id
_entity.type
_entity.pdbx_description
1 polymer ?
#
loop_
_entity_poly.entity_id
_entity_poly.type
_entity_poly.pdbx_seq_one_letter_code
_entity_poly.pdbx_strand_id
1 'polypeptide(L)'
;MSNKIFRYNVNLVPLHIENQEQNAFRDELNNIPYLLYEVENLSTGEIIAINKPGGKRNFGRLSRDDFMVFIFNPREQSLWLISHSEISDDIADKYDYDEREALLLIEGLYNVCCGDEPEDVIERLQLRDTIGIPVETILKVYKWIWGQEDCNYPTKAGRWLSMNALLDRFGVNIEDIR
;
A
#
# COMPACT_ATOMS: atom_id res chain seq x y z
N MET A 1 -15.70 -1.94 -10.23
CA MET A 1 -16.08 -0.73 -9.46
C MET A 1 -15.56 0.48 -10.21
N SER A 2 -16.21 1.64 -10.16
CA SER A 2 -15.71 2.85 -10.83
C SER A 2 -14.42 3.32 -10.13
N ASN A 3 -13.29 3.37 -10.84
CA ASN A 3 -12.04 3.88 -10.29
C ASN A 3 -12.30 5.25 -9.65
N LYS A 4 -11.92 5.40 -8.38
CA LYS A 4 -12.09 6.65 -7.62
C LYS A 4 -11.00 7.63 -8.04
N ILE A 5 -11.11 8.10 -9.28
CA ILE A 5 -10.18 9.04 -9.90
C ILE A 5 -10.78 10.44 -9.79
N PHE A 6 -10.04 11.35 -9.18
CA PHE A 6 -10.38 12.77 -9.11
C PHE A 6 -9.31 13.57 -9.85
N ARG A 7 -9.70 14.65 -10.52
CA ARG A 7 -8.76 15.58 -11.16
C ARG A 7 -8.62 16.83 -10.31
N TYR A 8 -7.41 17.09 -9.81
CA TYR A 8 -7.14 18.22 -8.97
C TYR A 8 -5.65 18.58 -9.01
N ASN A 9 -5.35 19.87 -8.93
CA ASN A 9 -3.97 20.32 -8.81
C ASN A 9 -3.47 20.09 -7.38
N VAL A 10 -2.34 19.39 -7.23
CA VAL A 10 -1.78 19.05 -5.93
C VAL A 10 -0.40 19.67 -5.76
N ASN A 11 -0.10 20.08 -4.52
CA ASN A 11 1.25 20.44 -4.12
C ASN A 11 1.76 19.34 -3.20
N LEU A 12 2.76 18.59 -3.67
CA LEU A 12 3.36 17.48 -2.94
C LEU A 12 4.63 17.95 -2.24
N VAL A 13 4.81 17.51 -1.00
CA VAL A 13 6.04 17.71 -0.24
C VAL A 13 6.82 16.39 -0.20
N PRO A 14 8.11 16.37 -0.56
CA PRO A 14 8.92 15.17 -0.46
C PRO A 14 8.95 14.63 0.96
N LEU A 15 8.68 13.33 1.11
CA LEU A 15 8.84 12.60 2.36
C LEU A 15 9.47 11.25 2.06
N HIS A 16 10.54 10.92 2.78
CA HIS A 16 11.18 9.62 2.68
C HIS A 16 11.15 8.97 4.06
N ILE A 17 10.51 7.80 4.14
CA ILE A 17 10.47 6.93 5.32
C ILE A 17 10.70 5.50 4.83
N GLU A 18 11.71 4.86 5.40
CA GLU A 18 11.99 3.46 5.08
C GLU A 18 10.91 2.55 5.67
N ASN A 19 10.58 1.47 4.96
CA ASN A 19 9.79 0.39 5.52
C ASN A 19 10.57 -0.28 6.65
N GLN A 20 9.83 -0.75 7.65
CA GLN A 20 10.41 -1.30 8.86
C GLN A 20 9.34 -2.03 9.68
N GLU A 21 9.74 -2.56 10.83
CA GLU A 21 8.82 -3.17 11.78
C GLU A 21 7.68 -2.21 12.14
N GLN A 22 6.49 -2.80 12.34
CA GLN A 22 5.23 -2.11 12.49
C GLN A 22 5.25 -0.92 13.45
N ASN A 23 5.85 -1.05 14.63
CA ASN A 23 5.86 0.04 15.60
C ASN A 23 6.79 1.18 15.19
N ALA A 24 7.97 0.85 14.67
CA ALA A 24 8.92 1.86 14.21
C ALA A 24 8.32 2.66 13.05
N PHE A 25 7.72 1.98 12.06
CA PHE A 25 7.10 2.63 10.89
C PHE A 25 5.96 3.55 11.31
N ARG A 26 5.06 3.04 12.16
CA ARG A 26 3.93 3.82 12.69
C ARG A 26 4.40 5.04 13.48
N ASP A 27 5.43 4.89 14.31
CA ASP A 27 5.89 5.97 15.17
C ASP A 27 6.49 7.12 14.33
N GLU A 28 7.19 6.82 13.22
CA GLU A 28 7.58 7.85 12.25
C GLU A 28 6.38 8.52 11.57
N LEU A 29 5.42 7.73 11.09
CA LEU A 29 4.20 8.24 10.46
C LEU A 29 3.39 9.14 11.40
N ASN A 30 3.32 8.83 12.69
CA ASN A 30 2.65 9.65 13.69
C ASN A 30 3.32 11.02 13.87
N ASN A 31 4.62 11.12 13.64
CA ASN A 31 5.40 12.35 13.83
C ASN A 31 5.41 13.28 12.60
N ILE A 32 4.95 12.83 11.43
CA ILE A 32 4.93 13.70 10.24
C ILE A 32 3.88 14.83 10.38
N PRO A 33 4.19 16.06 9.89
CA PRO A 33 3.25 17.18 9.86
C PRO A 33 2.00 16.96 9.00
N TYR A 34 1.06 17.90 9.06
CA TYR A 34 -0.18 17.85 8.27
C TYR A 34 0.03 18.45 6.87
N LEU A 35 0.26 17.61 5.87
CA LEU A 35 0.48 17.98 4.48
C LEU A 35 0.02 16.86 3.54
N LEU A 36 0.17 17.11 2.25
CA LEU A 36 0.12 16.12 1.20
C LEU A 36 1.58 15.84 0.77
N TYR A 37 1.99 14.58 0.87
CA TYR A 37 3.36 14.15 0.63
C TYR A 37 3.47 13.31 -0.63
N GLU A 38 4.55 13.47 -1.38
CA GLU A 38 5.04 12.42 -2.28
C GLU A 38 5.94 11.50 -1.47
N VAL A 39 5.69 10.20 -1.56
CA VAL A 39 6.36 9.20 -0.72
C VAL A 39 7.09 8.12 -1.52
N GLU A 40 6.63 7.83 -2.74
CA GLU A 40 7.29 6.89 -3.64
C GLU A 40 7.16 7.38 -5.09
N ASN A 41 8.16 7.08 -5.90
CA ASN A 41 8.09 7.21 -7.35
C ASN A 41 7.92 5.82 -7.97
N LEU A 42 7.03 5.70 -8.95
CA LEU A 42 6.81 4.48 -9.73
C LEU A 42 7.56 4.57 -11.06
N SER A 43 8.01 3.44 -11.59
CA SER A 43 8.69 3.37 -12.89
C SER A 43 7.84 3.88 -14.06
N THR A 44 6.51 3.88 -13.91
CA THR A 44 5.54 4.46 -14.86
C THR A 44 5.58 5.99 -14.94
N GLY A 45 6.24 6.65 -13.98
CA GLY A 45 6.25 8.10 -13.80
C GLY A 45 5.08 8.62 -12.95
N GLU A 46 4.28 7.72 -12.37
CA GLU A 46 3.29 8.03 -11.34
C GLU A 46 3.95 8.12 -9.96
N ILE A 47 3.26 8.75 -9.02
CA ILE A 47 3.78 9.05 -7.68
C ILE A 47 2.80 8.46 -6.67
N ILE A 48 3.28 7.74 -5.66
CA ILE A 48 2.45 7.44 -4.49
C ILE A 48 2.48 8.65 -3.58
N ALA A 49 1.29 9.13 -3.22
CA ALA A 49 1.10 10.27 -2.36
C ALA A 49 0.25 9.91 -1.14
N ILE A 50 0.55 10.52 0.01
CA ILE A 50 -0.26 10.38 1.23
C ILE A 50 -0.69 11.74 1.76
N ASN A 51 -1.90 11.85 2.31
CA ASN A 51 -2.36 13.07 2.97
C ASN A 51 -2.55 12.86 4.46
N LYS A 52 -1.99 13.75 5.30
CA LYS A 52 -2.26 13.76 6.74
C LYS A 52 -2.88 15.10 7.15
N PRO A 53 -4.04 15.12 7.84
CA PRO A 53 -4.85 13.98 8.22
C PRO A 53 -5.71 13.47 7.05
N GLY A 54 -6.03 12.17 7.04
CA GLY A 54 -6.89 11.50 6.05
C GLY A 54 -8.37 11.89 6.13
N GLY A 55 -8.77 12.60 7.19
CA GLY A 55 -10.12 13.15 7.34
C GLY A 55 -11.14 12.17 7.95
N LYS A 56 -10.75 10.93 8.27
CA LYS A 56 -11.63 9.96 8.95
C LYS A 56 -12.07 10.48 10.31
N ARG A 57 -13.33 10.21 10.66
CA ARG A 57 -13.89 10.54 11.97
C ARG A 57 -14.20 9.26 12.74
N ASN A 58 -13.52 9.06 13.87
CA ASN A 58 -13.77 7.96 14.79
C ASN A 58 -14.65 8.48 15.94
N PHE A 59 -15.86 7.92 16.09
CA PHE A 59 -16.84 8.35 17.10
C PHE A 59 -17.10 9.88 17.12
N GLY A 60 -17.17 10.48 15.93
CA GLY A 60 -17.40 11.92 15.76
C GLY A 60 -16.18 12.82 15.96
N ARG A 61 -15.03 12.27 16.39
CA ARG A 61 -13.75 12.99 16.52
C ARG A 61 -12.87 12.76 15.29
N LEU A 62 -12.20 13.81 14.82
CA LEU A 62 -11.24 13.70 13.74
C LEU A 62 -10.09 12.78 14.16
N SER A 63 -9.81 11.76 13.36
CA SER A 63 -8.62 10.92 13.51
C SER A 63 -7.43 11.71 13.01
N ARG A 64 -6.60 12.19 13.94
CA ARG A 64 -5.47 13.08 13.66
C ARG A 64 -4.29 12.38 13.01
N ASP A 65 -4.21 11.07 13.23
CA ASP A 65 -3.12 10.21 12.78
C ASP A 65 -3.52 9.37 11.56
N ASP A 66 -4.75 9.52 11.08
CA ASP A 66 -5.22 8.95 9.83
C ASP A 66 -4.53 9.61 8.64
N PHE A 67 -4.35 8.86 7.56
CA PHE A 67 -3.98 9.38 6.25
C PHE A 67 -4.65 8.57 5.15
N MET A 68 -4.81 9.13 3.95
CA MET A 68 -5.20 8.36 2.77
C MET A 68 -4.00 8.18 1.84
N VAL A 69 -4.00 7.08 1.10
CA VAL A 69 -2.97 6.74 0.11
C VAL A 69 -3.55 6.90 -1.29
N PHE A 70 -2.80 7.56 -2.17
CA PHE A 70 -3.20 7.83 -3.56
C PHE A 70 -2.09 7.44 -4.53
N ILE A 71 -2.46 7.05 -5.74
CA ILE A 71 -1.57 7.08 -6.90
C ILE A 71 -1.87 8.38 -7.66
N PHE A 72 -0.90 9.28 -7.71
CA PHE A 72 -0.95 10.54 -8.43
C PHE A 72 -0.31 10.40 -9.80
N ASN A 73 -1.08 10.74 -10.85
CA ASN A 73 -0.58 10.83 -12.21
C ASN A 73 -0.31 12.30 -12.58
N PRO A 74 0.96 12.73 -12.68
CA PRO A 74 1.29 14.13 -12.94
C PRO A 74 0.92 14.59 -14.35
N ARG A 75 0.81 13.68 -15.33
CA ARG A 75 0.43 14.02 -16.71
C ARG A 75 -1.04 14.37 -16.82
N GLU A 76 -1.88 13.62 -16.10
CA GLU A 76 -3.32 13.79 -16.12
C GLU A 76 -3.85 14.69 -14.99
N GLN A 77 -2.99 15.04 -14.03
CA GLN A 77 -3.36 15.74 -12.79
C GLN A 77 -4.49 14.99 -12.06
N SER A 78 -4.33 13.68 -11.96
CA SER A 78 -5.34 12.78 -11.42
C SER A 78 -4.82 12.04 -10.20
N LEU A 79 -5.70 11.84 -9.22
CA LEU A 79 -5.47 11.10 -7.99
C LEU A 79 -6.39 9.88 -7.99
N TRP A 80 -5.81 8.69 -7.89
CA TRP A 80 -6.54 7.45 -7.72
C TRP A 80 -6.45 6.99 -6.27
N LEU A 81 -7.58 7.03 -5.57
CA LEU A 81 -7.72 6.42 -4.24
C LEU A 81 -7.93 4.92 -4.40
N ILE A 82 -6.83 4.20 -4.52
CA ILE A 82 -6.80 2.74 -4.62
C ILE A 82 -7.22 2.10 -3.28
N SER A 83 -7.99 1.01 -3.35
CA SER A 83 -8.53 0.32 -2.17
C SER A 83 -8.01 -1.12 -2.04
N HIS A 84 -8.09 -1.68 -0.82
CA HIS A 84 -7.76 -3.09 -0.56
C HIS A 84 -8.54 -4.05 -1.48
N SER A 85 -9.82 -3.77 -1.73
CA SER A 85 -10.63 -4.61 -2.62
C SER A 85 -10.14 -4.54 -4.06
N GLU A 86 -9.78 -3.35 -4.55
CA GLU A 86 -9.24 -3.20 -5.91
C GLU A 86 -7.94 -4.00 -6.07
N ILE A 87 -7.02 -3.93 -5.09
CA ILE A 87 -5.76 -4.68 -5.17
C ILE A 87 -6.01 -6.19 -4.99
N SER A 88 -6.86 -6.58 -4.04
CA SER A 88 -7.16 -7.99 -3.79
C SER A 88 -7.86 -8.66 -4.98
N ASP A 89 -8.73 -7.94 -5.69
CA ASP A 89 -9.36 -8.43 -6.91
C ASP A 89 -8.36 -8.50 -8.07
N ASP A 90 -7.45 -7.52 -8.21
CA ASP A 90 -6.37 -7.57 -9.20
C ASP A 90 -5.41 -8.76 -8.96
N ILE A 91 -5.07 -9.07 -7.71
CA ILE A 91 -4.29 -10.27 -7.36
C ILE A 91 -5.06 -11.55 -7.71
N ALA A 92 -6.40 -11.56 -7.57
CA ALA A 92 -7.20 -12.71 -7.97
C ALA A 92 -7.20 -12.92 -9.48
N ASP A 93 -7.32 -11.85 -10.26
CA ASP A 93 -7.18 -11.91 -11.72
C ASP A 93 -5.78 -12.41 -12.12
N LYS A 94 -4.72 -11.94 -11.44
CA LYS A 94 -3.35 -12.43 -11.64
C LYS A 94 -3.20 -13.92 -11.30
N TYR A 95 -3.85 -14.38 -10.22
CA TYR A 95 -3.82 -15.78 -9.80
C TYR A 95 -4.49 -16.69 -10.81
N ASP A 96 -5.64 -16.29 -11.35
CA ASP A 96 -6.33 -17.01 -12.43
C ASP A 96 -5.51 -17.03 -13.73
N TYR A 97 -4.68 -16.00 -13.97
CA TYR A 97 -3.81 -15.90 -15.15
C TYR A 97 -2.52 -16.72 -15.02
N ASP A 98 -1.81 -16.58 -13.91
CA ASP A 98 -0.58 -17.29 -13.57
C ASP A 98 -0.49 -17.46 -12.04
N GLU A 99 -0.99 -18.60 -11.57
CA GLU A 99 -1.01 -18.96 -10.15
C GLU A 99 0.38 -18.85 -9.50
N ARG A 100 1.44 -19.28 -10.20
CA ARG A 100 2.79 -19.31 -9.62
C ARG A 100 3.29 -17.90 -9.35
N GLU A 101 3.18 -17.01 -10.32
CA GLU A 101 3.63 -15.62 -10.18
C GLU A 101 2.76 -14.84 -9.19
N ALA A 102 1.46 -15.15 -9.10
CA ALA A 102 0.59 -14.54 -8.10
C ALA A 102 0.92 -14.99 -6.66
N LEU A 103 1.24 -16.28 -6.45
CA LEU A 103 1.70 -16.76 -5.16
C LEU A 103 3.04 -16.12 -4.76
N LEU A 104 3.95 -15.94 -5.71
CA LEU A 104 5.22 -15.23 -5.48
C LEU A 104 4.99 -13.74 -5.14
N LEU A 105 4.00 -13.09 -5.76
CA LEU A 105 3.58 -11.74 -5.37
C LEU A 105 3.03 -11.69 -3.94
N ILE A 106 2.25 -12.69 -3.52
CA ILE A 106 1.74 -12.78 -2.13
C ILE A 106 2.91 -12.99 -1.14
N GLU A 107 3.91 -13.79 -1.51
CA GLU A 107 5.16 -13.90 -0.77
C GLU A 107 5.86 -12.53 -0.64
N GLY A 108 5.96 -11.79 -1.75
CA GLY A 108 6.52 -10.43 -1.75
C GLY A 108 5.76 -9.49 -0.83
N LEU A 109 4.42 -9.51 -0.87
CA LEU A 109 3.57 -8.74 0.05
C LEU A 109 3.82 -9.12 1.51
N TYR A 110 3.98 -10.41 1.82
CA TYR A 110 4.31 -10.85 3.17
C TYR A 110 5.65 -10.27 3.67
N ASN A 111 6.68 -10.28 2.81
CA ASN A 111 7.99 -9.70 3.15
C ASN A 111 7.87 -8.18 3.40
N VAL A 112 7.15 -7.45 2.55
CA VAL A 112 6.88 -6.01 2.76
C VAL A 112 6.06 -5.77 4.04
N CYS A 113 5.09 -6.64 4.36
CA CYS A 113 4.32 -6.57 5.60
C CYS A 113 5.20 -6.73 6.84
N CYS A 114 6.25 -7.56 6.74
CA CYS A 114 7.26 -7.79 7.77
C CYS A 114 8.24 -6.61 7.94
N GLY A 115 8.28 -5.68 6.97
CA GLY A 115 9.12 -4.48 7.05
C GLY A 115 10.20 -4.38 5.98
N ASP A 116 10.29 -5.32 5.04
CA ASP A 116 11.26 -5.23 3.95
C ASP A 116 10.84 -4.17 2.92
N GLU A 117 11.81 -3.50 2.28
CA GLU A 117 11.51 -2.53 1.25
C GLU A 117 10.98 -3.20 -0.04
N PRO A 118 9.96 -2.61 -0.71
CA PRO A 118 9.40 -3.16 -1.95
C PRO A 118 10.45 -3.45 -3.02
N GLU A 119 11.40 -2.56 -3.25
CA GLU A 119 12.47 -2.71 -4.24
C GLU A 119 13.36 -3.93 -3.96
N ASP A 120 13.80 -4.07 -2.71
CA ASP A 120 14.65 -5.18 -2.28
C ASP A 120 13.91 -6.52 -2.45
N VAL A 121 12.60 -6.54 -2.14
CA VAL A 121 11.75 -7.72 -2.32
C VAL A 121 11.58 -8.07 -3.79
N ILE A 122 11.33 -7.07 -4.66
CA ILE A 122 11.19 -7.27 -6.11
C ILE A 122 12.48 -7.87 -6.69
N GLU A 123 13.63 -7.32 -6.31
CA GLU A 123 14.93 -7.81 -6.77
C GLU A 123 15.21 -9.22 -6.24
N ARG A 124 15.01 -9.45 -4.94
CA ARG A 124 15.31 -10.74 -4.30
C ARG A 124 14.44 -11.87 -4.83
N LEU A 125 13.14 -11.65 -4.96
CA LEU A 125 12.18 -12.65 -5.46
C LEU A 125 12.06 -12.66 -6.99
N GLN A 126 12.74 -11.73 -7.69
CA GLN A 126 12.69 -11.60 -9.14
C GLN A 126 11.25 -11.45 -9.68
N LEU A 127 10.42 -10.69 -8.96
CA LEU A 127 9.01 -10.49 -9.30
C LEU A 127 8.85 -9.81 -10.66
N ARG A 128 7.80 -10.19 -11.39
CA ARG A 128 7.53 -9.69 -12.74
C ARG A 128 6.08 -9.32 -12.92
N ASP A 129 5.85 -8.36 -13.80
CA ASP A 129 4.50 -8.01 -14.22
C ASP A 129 3.90 -9.11 -15.09
N THR A 130 2.63 -9.42 -14.82
CA THR A 130 1.81 -10.36 -15.61
C THR A 130 0.69 -9.60 -16.33
N ILE A 131 -0.43 -9.36 -15.64
CA ILE A 131 -1.59 -8.59 -16.11
C ILE A 131 -2.02 -7.59 -15.03
N GLY A 132 -2.83 -6.60 -15.38
CA GLY A 132 -3.42 -5.68 -14.39
C GLY A 132 -2.42 -4.67 -13.82
N ILE A 133 -2.53 -4.38 -12.53
CA ILE A 133 -1.69 -3.39 -11.83
C ILE A 133 -0.24 -3.90 -11.76
N PRO A 134 0.78 -3.07 -12.05
CA PRO A 134 2.18 -3.49 -11.91
C PRO A 134 2.54 -3.95 -10.50
N VAL A 135 3.42 -4.93 -10.37
CA VAL A 135 3.87 -5.48 -9.09
C VAL A 135 4.51 -4.41 -8.22
N GLU A 136 5.36 -3.57 -8.82
CA GLU A 136 5.98 -2.43 -8.13
C GLU A 136 4.91 -1.55 -7.46
N THR A 137 3.87 -1.20 -8.21
CA THR A 137 2.76 -0.38 -7.72
C THR A 137 2.04 -1.05 -6.56
N ILE A 138 1.73 -2.35 -6.66
CA ILE A 138 1.05 -3.11 -5.61
C ILE A 138 1.85 -3.09 -4.31
N LEU A 139 3.14 -3.45 -4.36
CA LEU A 139 3.98 -3.56 -3.17
C LEU A 139 4.21 -2.21 -2.50
N LYS A 140 4.53 -1.18 -3.28
CA LYS A 140 4.76 0.17 -2.75
C LYS A 140 3.48 0.78 -2.18
N VAL A 141 2.33 0.60 -2.83
CA VAL A 141 1.05 1.06 -2.28
C VAL A 141 0.74 0.36 -0.96
N TYR A 142 0.95 -0.96 -0.87
CA TYR A 142 0.65 -1.71 0.34
C TYR A 142 1.51 -1.31 1.54
N LYS A 143 2.80 -0.98 1.35
CA LYS A 143 3.64 -0.37 2.39
C LYS A 143 2.92 0.79 3.07
N TRP A 144 2.38 1.73 2.29
CA TRP A 144 1.70 2.92 2.81
C TRP A 144 0.29 2.64 3.33
N ILE A 145 -0.46 1.72 2.70
CA ILE A 145 -1.77 1.29 3.20
C ILE A 145 -1.62 0.63 4.59
N TRP A 146 -0.62 -0.22 4.78
CA TRP A 146 -0.37 -0.85 6.08
C TRP A 146 0.08 0.16 7.13
N GLY A 147 0.92 1.12 6.76
CA GLY A 147 1.21 2.27 7.64
C GLY A 147 -0.05 3.01 8.07
N GLN A 148 -0.97 3.28 7.13
CA GLN A 148 -2.25 3.92 7.42
C GLN A 148 -3.05 3.09 8.43
N GLU A 149 -3.14 1.78 8.20
CA GLU A 149 -3.87 0.87 9.06
C GLU A 149 -3.30 0.79 10.47
N ASP A 150 -1.97 0.83 10.61
CA ASP A 150 -1.27 0.81 11.90
C ASP A 150 -1.52 2.07 12.73
N CYS A 151 -1.64 3.23 12.07
CA CYS A 151 -2.02 4.49 12.72
C CYS A 151 -3.51 4.52 13.10
N ASN A 152 -4.37 3.87 12.31
CA ASN A 152 -5.82 3.99 12.44
C ASN A 152 -6.50 2.97 13.35
N TYR A 153 -5.98 1.74 13.42
CA TYR A 153 -6.61 0.69 14.22
C TYR A 153 -6.28 0.89 15.71
N PRO A 154 -7.28 1.01 16.61
CA PRO A 154 -7.01 1.16 18.05
C PRO A 154 -6.18 0.01 18.63
N THR A 155 -6.36 -1.20 18.10
CA THR A 155 -5.62 -2.41 18.49
C THR A 155 -4.27 -2.55 17.82
N LYS A 156 -3.95 -1.68 16.84
CA LYS A 156 -2.74 -1.76 16.01
C LYS A 156 -2.62 -3.10 15.28
N ALA A 157 -3.73 -3.74 14.95
CA ALA A 157 -3.72 -5.03 14.23
C ALA A 157 -3.93 -4.85 12.71
N GLY A 158 -4.08 -3.60 12.25
CA GLY A 158 -4.58 -3.28 10.92
C GLY A 158 -3.83 -3.96 9.78
N ARG A 159 -2.50 -3.77 9.69
CA ARG A 159 -1.71 -4.41 8.62
C ARG A 159 -1.86 -5.91 8.56
N TRP A 160 -1.87 -6.56 9.73
CA TRP A 160 -1.93 -8.02 9.83
C TRP A 160 -3.33 -8.54 9.51
N LEU A 161 -4.39 -7.79 9.83
CA LEU A 161 -5.74 -8.11 9.38
C LEU A 161 -5.82 -8.08 7.85
N SER A 162 -5.23 -7.07 7.21
CA SER A 162 -5.19 -7.00 5.74
C SER A 162 -4.33 -8.12 5.13
N MET A 163 -3.14 -8.39 5.67
CA MET A 163 -2.27 -9.44 5.14
C MET A 163 -2.89 -10.83 5.32
N ASN A 164 -3.45 -11.13 6.49
CA ASN A 164 -4.12 -12.41 6.75
C ASN A 164 -5.33 -12.61 5.84
N ALA A 165 -6.09 -11.56 5.53
CA ALA A 165 -7.20 -11.66 4.59
C ALA A 165 -6.74 -12.06 3.17
N LEU A 166 -5.55 -11.63 2.74
CA LEU A 166 -4.96 -12.08 1.47
C LEU A 166 -4.53 -13.54 1.56
N LEU A 167 -3.80 -13.92 2.62
CA LEU A 167 -3.36 -15.30 2.83
C LEU A 167 -4.56 -16.27 2.84
N ASP A 168 -5.61 -15.92 3.58
CA ASP A 168 -6.86 -16.71 3.66
C ASP A 168 -7.56 -16.80 2.29
N ARG A 169 -7.62 -15.71 1.52
CA ARG A 169 -8.26 -15.68 0.19
C ARG A 169 -7.61 -16.65 -0.80
N PHE A 170 -6.28 -16.79 -0.72
CA PHE A 170 -5.49 -17.59 -1.66
C PHE A 170 -5.00 -18.92 -1.05
N GLY A 171 -5.42 -19.26 0.16
CA GLY A 171 -5.08 -20.53 0.81
C GLY A 171 -3.58 -20.70 1.11
N VAL A 172 -2.86 -19.59 1.31
CA VAL A 172 -1.40 -19.59 1.53
C VAL A 172 -1.08 -19.69 3.01
N ASN A 173 -0.28 -20.67 3.41
CA ASN A 173 0.22 -20.76 4.78
C ASN A 173 1.56 -20.00 4.91
N ILE A 174 1.71 -19.24 5.99
CA ILE A 174 2.96 -18.52 6.31
C ILE A 174 4.15 -19.49 6.42
N GLU A 175 3.90 -20.73 6.85
CA GLU A 175 4.94 -21.77 6.92
C GLU A 175 5.49 -22.16 5.55
N ASP A 176 4.75 -21.92 4.47
CA ASP A 176 5.19 -22.20 3.09
C ASP A 176 6.03 -21.05 2.50
N ILE A 177 6.02 -19.88 3.14
CA ILE A 177 6.75 -18.66 2.74
C ILE A 177 8.11 -18.53 3.47
N ARG A 178 8.28 -19.21 4.62
CA ARG A 178 9.47 -19.11 5.49
C ARG A 178 10.56 -20.12 5.17
#